data_AF-A0A2V6LXU9-F1
#
_entry.id   AF-A0A2V6LXU9-F1
#
_cell.length_a   1.000
_cell.length_b   1.000
_cell.length_c   1.000
_cell.angle_alpha   90.00
_cell.angle_beta   90.00
_cell.angle_gamma   90.00
#
_symmetry.space_group_name_H-M   'P 1'
#
loop_
_entity.id
_entity.type
_entity.pdbx_description
1 polymer ?
#
loop_
_entity_poly.entity_id
_entity_poly.type
_entity_poly.pdbx_seq_one_letter_code
_entity_poly.pdbx_strand_id
1 'polypeptide(L)'
;MFSAVNEAVVDSMVVNGFKSIVLMGDHGGGQEELKDLAQRLDKKYAAKGSRVYFCGDVYFKTHDDVDAWVKEHGLPLGTHSGIDDTSLLMFLGGDSYVRRDKLVAGDPVVAPGQQPDTTKPRVDNGVTGHPRPAMPEFGKVFFDIQVRNAVAQIRSLIGSAPKAAQ
;
A
#
# COMPACT_ATOMS: atom_id res chain seq x y z
N MET A 1 0.40 12.77 -15.57
CA MET A 1 0.67 13.66 -14.41
C MET A 1 1.38 12.90 -13.28
N PHE A 2 0.79 11.82 -12.75
CA PHE A 2 1.33 11.04 -11.62
C PHE A 2 2.83 10.68 -11.72
N SER A 3 3.26 10.01 -12.80
CA SER A 3 4.67 9.61 -12.96
C SER A 3 5.61 10.81 -13.14
N ALA A 4 5.15 11.91 -13.75
CA ALA A 4 5.97 13.09 -13.97
C ALA A 4 6.29 13.83 -12.66
N VAL A 5 5.32 13.89 -11.74
CA VAL A 5 5.53 14.47 -10.39
C VAL A 5 6.54 13.63 -9.61
N ASN A 6 6.34 12.31 -9.58
CA ASN A 6 7.28 11.40 -8.90
C ASN A 6 8.69 11.45 -9.52
N GLU A 7 8.80 11.53 -10.85
CA GLU A 7 10.09 11.72 -11.52
C GLU A 7 10.78 13.02 -11.08
N ALA A 8 10.07 14.15 -11.05
CA ALA A 8 10.65 15.42 -10.65
C ALA A 8 11.17 15.39 -9.19
N VAL A 9 10.46 14.69 -8.29
CA VAL A 9 10.92 14.49 -6.91
C VAL A 9 12.20 13.64 -6.88
N VAL A 10 12.24 12.51 -7.59
CA VAL A 10 13.44 11.65 -7.66
C VAL A 10 14.62 12.40 -8.27
N ASP A 11 14.39 13.15 -9.36
CA ASP A 11 15.39 13.98 -10.01
C ASP A 11 16.00 15.00 -9.01
N SER A 12 15.15 15.66 -8.22
CA SER A 12 15.59 16.57 -7.14
C SER A 12 16.40 15.85 -6.06
N MET A 13 15.97 14.67 -5.62
CA MET A 13 16.71 13.88 -4.62
C MET A 13 18.10 13.46 -5.16
N VAL A 14 18.21 13.06 -6.42
CA VAL A 14 19.50 12.71 -7.03
C VAL A 14 20.43 13.92 -7.09
N VAL A 15 19.92 15.10 -7.49
CA VAL A 15 20.71 16.35 -7.51
C VAL A 15 21.23 16.69 -6.11
N ASN A 16 20.46 16.42 -5.06
CA ASN A 16 20.84 16.65 -3.66
C ASN A 16 21.66 15.51 -3.03
N GLY A 17 22.09 14.51 -3.82
CA GLY A 17 23.07 13.51 -3.39
C GLY A 17 22.49 12.26 -2.73
N PHE A 18 21.16 12.06 -2.72
CA PHE A 18 20.55 10.82 -2.23
C PHE A 18 21.00 9.61 -3.08
N LYS A 19 21.41 8.52 -2.42
CA LYS A 19 22.00 7.34 -3.08
C LYS A 19 21.05 6.15 -3.20
N SER A 20 20.05 6.06 -2.33
CA SER A 20 19.03 5.02 -2.36
C SER A 20 17.68 5.70 -2.21
N ILE A 21 16.86 5.59 -3.26
CA ILE A 21 15.54 6.22 -3.34
C ILE A 21 14.53 5.09 -3.55
N VAL A 22 13.50 5.02 -2.71
CA VAL A 22 12.47 3.98 -2.78
C VAL A 22 11.14 4.65 -3.08
N LEU A 23 10.53 4.27 -4.21
CA LEU A 23 9.16 4.59 -4.55
C LEU A 23 8.24 3.52 -3.97
N MET A 24 7.19 3.95 -3.28
CA MET A 24 6.21 3.08 -2.64
C MET A 24 4.87 3.81 -2.53
N GLY A 25 3.77 3.07 -2.49
CA GLY A 25 2.43 3.64 -2.35
C GLY A 25 1.46 2.62 -1.77
N ASP A 26 0.44 3.11 -1.08
CA ASP A 26 -0.56 2.29 -0.37
C ASP A 26 -1.94 2.30 -1.04
N HIS A 27 -1.95 2.54 -2.35
CA HIS A 27 -3.15 2.57 -3.16
C HIS A 27 -2.95 1.63 -4.36
N GLY A 28 -3.95 0.81 -4.69
CA GLY A 28 -3.80 -0.21 -5.73
C GLY A 28 -3.55 0.35 -7.12
N GLY A 29 -4.20 1.46 -7.46
CA GLY A 29 -3.85 2.22 -8.67
C GLY A 29 -2.51 2.92 -8.52
N GLY A 30 -1.67 2.88 -9.56
CA GLY A 30 -0.35 3.52 -9.57
C GLY A 30 0.82 2.58 -9.26
N GLN A 31 0.55 1.34 -8.82
CA GLN A 31 1.61 0.39 -8.44
C GLN A 31 2.49 0.00 -9.64
N GLU A 32 1.88 -0.33 -10.78
CA GLU A 32 2.63 -0.63 -12.01
C GLU A 32 3.39 0.59 -12.52
N GLU A 33 2.75 1.77 -12.48
CA GLU A 33 3.37 3.02 -12.92
C GLU A 33 4.57 3.41 -12.04
N LEU A 34 4.50 3.19 -10.72
CA LEU A 34 5.63 3.40 -9.81
C LEU A 34 6.76 2.38 -10.06
N LYS A 35 6.42 1.11 -10.32
CA LYS A 35 7.39 0.06 -10.66
C LYS A 35 8.15 0.40 -11.93
N ASP A 36 7.45 0.73 -13.00
CA ASP A 36 8.05 1.09 -14.29
C ASP A 36 8.88 2.37 -14.19
N LEU A 37 8.39 3.35 -13.42
CA LEU A 37 9.12 4.57 -13.13
C LEU A 37 10.43 4.28 -12.39
N ALA A 38 10.39 3.48 -11.33
CA ALA A 38 11.59 3.11 -10.57
C ALA A 38 12.63 2.44 -11.47
N GLN A 39 12.23 1.47 -12.31
CA GLN A 39 13.14 0.80 -13.25
C GLN A 39 13.78 1.77 -14.25
N ARG A 40 12.99 2.70 -14.79
CA ARG A 40 13.50 3.72 -15.73
C ARG A 40 14.48 4.67 -15.05
N LEU A 41 14.20 5.11 -13.84
CA LEU A 41 15.05 6.05 -13.11
C LEU A 41 16.30 5.37 -12.53
N ASP A 42 16.24 4.10 -12.14
CA ASP A 42 17.44 3.33 -11.77
C ASP A 42 18.41 3.28 -12.96
N LYS A 43 17.92 2.96 -14.17
CA LYS A 43 18.73 2.99 -15.40
C LYS A 43 19.31 4.37 -15.68
N LYS A 44 18.52 5.44 -15.49
CA LYS A 44 18.94 6.84 -15.68
C LYS A 44 20.06 7.26 -14.71
N TYR A 45 20.05 6.75 -13.48
CA TYR A 45 20.87 7.28 -12.39
C TYR A 45 21.93 6.33 -11.82
N ALA A 46 21.92 5.05 -12.18
CA ALA A 46 22.89 4.08 -11.69
C ALA A 46 24.34 4.51 -11.96
N ALA A 47 24.62 5.04 -13.17
CA ALA A 47 25.95 5.55 -13.53
C ALA A 47 26.38 6.78 -12.72
N LYS A 48 25.44 7.50 -12.09
CA LYS A 48 25.68 8.63 -11.17
C LYS A 48 25.76 8.18 -9.71
N GLY A 49 25.78 6.87 -9.46
CA GLY A 49 25.87 6.27 -8.13
C GLY A 49 24.59 6.38 -7.30
N SER A 50 23.44 6.65 -7.92
CA SER A 50 22.13 6.67 -7.23
C SER A 50 21.26 5.53 -7.74
N ARG A 51 20.59 4.83 -6.83
CA ARG A 51 19.72 3.69 -7.12
C ARG A 51 18.28 4.02 -6.80
N VAL A 52 17.37 3.61 -7.67
CA VAL A 52 15.93 3.83 -7.51
C VAL A 52 15.23 2.49 -7.46
N TYR A 53 14.41 2.27 -6.44
CA TYR A 53 13.73 1.01 -6.19
C TYR A 53 12.23 1.20 -6.10
N PHE A 54 11.49 0.13 -6.34
CA PHE A 54 10.07 0.06 -6.04
C PHE A 54 9.87 -0.92 -4.87
N CYS A 55 9.21 -0.46 -3.81
CA CYS A 55 8.78 -1.29 -2.70
C CYS A 55 7.30 -1.63 -2.87
N GLY A 56 7.01 -2.79 -3.45
CA GLY A 56 5.65 -3.28 -3.67
C GLY A 56 5.06 -4.04 -2.47
N ASP A 57 5.88 -4.51 -1.53
CA ASP A 57 5.44 -5.32 -0.39
C ASP A 57 4.64 -4.50 0.62
N VAL A 58 4.81 -3.17 0.64
CA VAL A 58 3.96 -2.26 1.40
C VAL A 58 2.49 -2.39 1.01
N TYR A 59 2.21 -2.75 -0.24
CA TYR A 59 0.87 -2.93 -0.77
C TYR A 59 0.53 -4.42 -0.93
N PHE A 60 1.15 -5.11 -1.89
CA PHE A 60 0.73 -6.45 -2.30
C PHE A 60 0.84 -7.48 -1.17
N LYS A 61 2.05 -7.64 -0.63
CA LYS A 61 2.27 -8.60 0.46
C LYS A 61 1.49 -8.23 1.72
N THR A 62 1.34 -6.94 1.99
CA THR A 62 0.55 -6.45 3.13
C THR A 62 -0.92 -6.82 2.98
N HIS A 63 -1.53 -6.63 1.82
CA HIS A 63 -2.90 -7.08 1.56
C HIS A 63 -3.03 -8.61 1.73
N ASP A 64 -2.10 -9.40 1.18
CA ASP A 64 -2.12 -10.86 1.32
C ASP A 64 -2.07 -11.30 2.80
N ASP A 65 -1.15 -10.72 3.59
CA ASP A 65 -0.96 -11.06 5.00
C ASP A 65 -2.13 -10.58 5.88
N VAL A 66 -2.68 -9.39 5.60
CA VAL A 66 -3.86 -8.84 6.30
C VAL A 66 -5.10 -9.67 5.98
N ASP A 67 -5.33 -10.01 4.71
CA ASP A 67 -6.42 -10.89 4.30
C ASP A 67 -6.35 -12.26 4.98
N ALA A 68 -5.15 -12.83 5.08
CA ALA A 68 -4.94 -14.09 5.79
C ALA A 68 -5.31 -13.96 7.27
N TRP A 69 -4.85 -12.89 7.94
CA TRP A 69 -5.19 -12.63 9.34
C TRP A 69 -6.70 -12.43 9.54
N VAL A 70 -7.34 -11.63 8.68
CA VAL A 70 -8.80 -11.37 8.73
C VAL A 70 -9.59 -12.68 8.57
N LYS A 71 -9.21 -13.54 7.62
CA LYS A 71 -9.81 -14.86 7.42
C LYS A 71 -9.64 -15.77 8.64
N GLU A 72 -8.43 -15.83 9.19
CA GLU A 72 -8.13 -16.64 10.39
C GLU A 72 -8.99 -16.24 11.60
N HIS A 73 -9.33 -14.95 11.71
CA HIS A 73 -10.13 -14.41 12.81
C HIS A 73 -11.64 -14.40 12.52
N GLY A 74 -12.09 -15.00 11.42
CA GLY A 74 -13.51 -15.06 11.05
C GLY A 74 -14.13 -13.69 10.75
N LEU A 75 -13.31 -12.72 10.34
CA LEU A 75 -13.72 -11.35 10.06
C LEU A 75 -14.02 -11.17 8.56
N PRO A 76 -14.88 -10.20 8.19
CA PRO A 76 -15.22 -9.94 6.79
C PRO A 76 -14.05 -9.29 6.05
N LEU A 77 -13.73 -9.80 4.87
CA LEU A 77 -12.75 -9.17 3.98
C LEU A 77 -13.21 -7.78 3.54
N GLY A 78 -12.22 -6.94 3.23
CA GLY A 78 -12.39 -5.62 2.64
C GLY A 78 -11.31 -5.37 1.60
N THR A 79 -11.63 -4.60 0.58
CA THR A 79 -10.65 -4.18 -0.44
C THR A 79 -10.64 -2.68 -0.67
N HIS A 80 -11.64 -1.96 -0.15
CA HIS A 80 -11.66 -0.50 -0.14
C HIS A 80 -12.58 0.04 0.95
N SER A 81 -12.06 0.86 1.86
CA SER A 81 -12.77 1.34 3.05
C SER A 81 -13.33 0.20 3.91
N GLY A 82 -12.68 -0.96 3.86
CA GLY A 82 -13.09 -2.18 4.54
C GLY A 82 -12.67 -2.22 6.01
N ILE A 83 -12.65 -3.43 6.58
CA ILE A 83 -12.21 -3.63 7.96
C ILE A 83 -10.74 -3.25 8.14
N ASP A 84 -9.91 -3.48 7.13
CA ASP A 84 -8.49 -3.15 7.03
C ASP A 84 -8.25 -1.63 7.17
N ASP A 85 -8.72 -0.84 6.20
CA ASP A 85 -8.56 0.61 6.16
C ASP A 85 -9.16 1.27 7.42
N THR A 86 -10.37 0.85 7.79
CA THR A 86 -11.09 1.44 8.91
C THR A 86 -10.40 1.16 10.23
N SER A 87 -9.93 -0.07 10.46
CA SER A 87 -9.21 -0.42 11.68
C SER A 87 -7.90 0.34 11.77
N LEU A 88 -7.15 0.43 10.67
CA LEU A 88 -5.89 1.17 10.60
C LEU A 88 -6.09 2.66 10.94
N LEU A 89 -7.11 3.31 10.38
CA LEU A 89 -7.43 4.70 10.70
C LEU A 89 -7.89 4.89 12.15
N MET A 90 -8.63 3.95 12.73
CA MET A 90 -8.98 3.99 14.15
C MET A 90 -7.75 3.87 15.06
N PHE A 91 -6.77 3.05 14.68
CA PHE A 91 -5.52 2.92 15.43
C PHE A 91 -4.69 4.20 15.39
N LEU A 92 -4.50 4.77 14.19
CA LEU A 92 -3.63 5.94 13.98
C LEU A 92 -4.27 7.25 14.45
N GLY A 93 -5.57 7.42 14.22
CA GLY A 93 -6.30 8.67 14.47
C GLY A 93 -7.15 8.68 15.74
N GLY A 94 -7.18 7.56 16.48
CA GLY A 94 -8.13 7.36 17.57
C GLY A 94 -9.57 7.60 17.09
N ASP A 95 -10.30 8.41 17.85
CA ASP A 95 -11.71 8.69 17.58
C ASP A 95 -11.94 9.80 16.53
N SER A 96 -10.87 10.40 15.99
CA SER A 96 -10.98 11.60 15.15
C SER A 96 -11.07 11.33 13.64
N TYR A 97 -10.53 10.20 13.16
CA TYR A 97 -10.43 9.92 11.72
C TYR A 97 -11.62 9.15 11.18
N VAL A 98 -12.31 8.37 12.02
CA VAL A 98 -13.43 7.51 11.62
C VAL A 98 -14.72 7.95 12.29
N ARG A 99 -15.72 8.32 11.47
CA ARG A 99 -17.10 8.58 11.92
C ARG A 99 -17.81 7.25 12.18
N ARG A 100 -17.64 6.68 13.38
CA ARG A 100 -18.17 5.36 13.76
C ARG A 100 -19.68 5.22 13.56
N ASP A 101 -20.44 6.29 13.80
CA ASP A 101 -21.90 6.33 13.63
C ASP A 101 -22.35 6.29 12.15
N LYS A 102 -21.42 6.39 11.20
CA LYS A 102 -21.69 6.35 9.75
C LYS A 102 -21.22 5.06 9.08
N LEU A 103 -20.68 4.10 9.82
CA LEU A 103 -20.20 2.85 9.23
C LEU A 103 -21.36 1.99 8.73
N VAL A 104 -21.31 1.67 7.44
CA VAL A 104 -22.30 0.85 6.73
C VAL A 104 -21.59 -0.27 5.97
N ALA A 105 -22.31 -1.36 5.69
CA ALA A 105 -21.79 -2.40 4.80
C ALA A 105 -21.72 -1.87 3.36
N GLY A 106 -20.67 -2.23 2.64
CA GLY A 106 -20.47 -1.88 1.23
C GLY A 106 -20.84 -3.01 0.28
N ASP A 107 -20.38 -2.87 -0.95
CA ASP A 107 -20.43 -3.92 -1.96
C ASP A 107 -19.62 -5.15 -1.51
N PRO A 108 -20.02 -6.37 -1.91
CA PRO A 108 -19.29 -7.57 -1.53
C PRO A 108 -17.90 -7.62 -2.18
N VAL A 109 -16.92 -8.12 -1.42
CA VAL A 109 -15.61 -8.48 -1.99
C VAL A 109 -15.81 -9.66 -2.94
N VAL A 110 -15.36 -9.50 -4.20
CA VAL A 110 -15.34 -10.58 -5.19
C VAL A 110 -14.02 -11.34 -5.11
N ALA A 111 -14.07 -12.63 -5.46
CA ALA A 111 -12.84 -13.43 -5.52
C ALA A 111 -11.88 -12.88 -6.60
N PRO A 112 -10.55 -13.03 -6.42
CA PRO A 112 -9.58 -12.64 -7.43
C PRO A 112 -9.94 -13.19 -8.82
N GLY A 113 -9.92 -12.33 -9.83
CA GLY A 113 -10.26 -12.68 -11.21
C GLY A 113 -11.76 -12.73 -11.53
N GLN A 114 -12.63 -12.50 -10.54
CA GLN A 114 -14.07 -12.38 -10.78
C GLN A 114 -14.49 -10.92 -10.93
N GLN A 115 -15.55 -10.70 -11.72
CA GLN A 115 -16.18 -9.40 -11.82
C GLN A 115 -17.37 -9.30 -10.85
N PRO A 116 -17.63 -8.11 -10.30
CA PRO A 116 -18.86 -7.84 -9.58
C PRO A 116 -20.08 -8.17 -10.43
N ASP A 117 -21.09 -8.77 -9.80
CA ASP A 117 -22.38 -9.05 -10.43
C ASP A 117 -23.04 -7.74 -10.85
N THR A 118 -23.05 -7.47 -12.16
CA THR A 118 -23.58 -6.23 -12.74
C THR A 118 -25.10 -6.16 -12.71
N THR A 119 -25.79 -7.25 -12.36
CA THR A 119 -27.25 -7.27 -12.21
C THR A 119 -27.71 -6.74 -10.85
N LYS A 120 -26.80 -6.68 -9.87
CA LYS A 120 -27.08 -6.13 -8.55
C LYS A 120 -26.69 -4.65 -8.49
N PRO A 121 -27.59 -3.77 -8.04
CA PRO A 121 -27.23 -2.38 -7.79
C PRO A 121 -26.11 -2.30 -6.76
N ARG A 122 -25.12 -1.45 -7.04
CA ARG A 122 -24.09 -1.13 -6.06
C ARG A 122 -24.68 -0.40 -4.87
N VAL A 123 -24.14 -0.67 -3.70
CA VAL A 123 -24.34 0.19 -2.54
C VAL A 123 -23.49 1.44 -2.79
N ASP A 124 -24.12 2.53 -3.24
CA ASP A 124 -23.46 3.78 -3.63
C ASP A 124 -22.92 4.57 -2.42
N ASN A 125 -22.03 3.92 -1.67
CA ASN A 125 -21.35 4.45 -0.50
C ASN A 125 -19.82 4.42 -0.62
N GLY A 126 -19.30 3.85 -1.71
CA GLY A 126 -17.87 3.75 -1.99
C GLY A 126 -17.12 2.69 -1.17
N VAL A 127 -17.80 1.82 -0.44
CA VAL A 127 -17.18 0.77 0.39
C VAL A 127 -17.21 -0.56 -0.35
N THR A 128 -16.11 -1.32 -0.32
CA THR A 128 -16.06 -2.74 -0.72
C THR A 128 -15.66 -3.59 0.48
N GLY A 129 -16.61 -4.34 1.03
CA GLY A 129 -16.46 -5.13 2.25
C GLY A 129 -17.33 -4.64 3.41
N HIS A 130 -16.96 -5.03 4.64
CA HIS A 130 -17.73 -4.68 5.82
C HIS A 130 -16.90 -4.05 6.96
N PRO A 131 -16.96 -2.72 7.16
CA PRO A 131 -16.12 -2.02 8.15
C PRO A 131 -16.70 -1.96 9.57
N ARG A 132 -17.97 -2.33 9.82
CA ARG A 132 -18.56 -2.22 11.17
C ARG A 132 -17.80 -2.99 12.26
N PRO A 133 -17.21 -4.16 12.00
CA PRO A 133 -16.39 -4.87 12.99
C PRO A 133 -15.00 -4.28 13.23
N ALA A 134 -14.63 -3.19 12.56
CA ALA A 134 -13.30 -2.58 12.71
C ALA A 134 -13.01 -2.16 14.15
N MET A 135 -11.77 -2.39 14.57
CA MET A 135 -11.29 -2.07 15.91
C MET A 135 -9.86 -1.52 15.85
N PRO A 136 -9.48 -0.55 16.72
CA PRO A 136 -8.12 -0.03 16.74
C PRO A 136 -7.07 -1.11 17.05
N GLU A 137 -7.43 -2.16 17.79
CA GLU A 137 -6.54 -3.30 18.06
C GLU A 137 -6.18 -4.06 16.79
N PHE A 138 -7.12 -4.23 15.86
CA PHE A 138 -6.86 -4.83 14.55
C PHE A 138 -5.99 -3.90 13.70
N GLY A 139 -6.25 -2.59 13.79
CA GLY A 139 -5.46 -1.57 13.10
C GLY A 139 -4.00 -1.59 13.49
N LYS A 140 -3.70 -1.81 14.77
CA LYS A 140 -2.32 -2.01 15.24
C LYS A 140 -1.67 -3.22 14.58
N VAL A 141 -2.37 -4.35 14.49
CA VAL A 141 -1.86 -5.56 13.85
C VAL A 141 -1.57 -5.31 12.37
N PHE A 142 -2.48 -4.66 11.65
CA PHE A 142 -2.33 -4.35 10.23
C PHE A 142 -1.18 -3.36 9.98
N PHE A 143 -1.07 -2.34 10.82
CA PHE A 143 0.07 -1.41 10.81
C PHE A 143 1.41 -2.14 11.00
N ASP A 144 1.49 -3.02 12.02
CA ASP A 144 2.70 -3.79 12.29
C ASP A 144 3.06 -4.72 11.12
N ILE A 145 2.06 -5.30 10.44
CA ILE A 145 2.26 -6.09 9.22
C ILE A 145 2.85 -5.23 8.10
N GLN A 146 2.21 -4.10 7.79
CA GLN A 146 2.63 -3.21 6.70
C GLN A 146 4.06 -2.69 6.90
N VAL A 147 4.35 -2.18 8.10
CA VAL A 147 5.70 -1.67 8.44
C VAL A 147 6.74 -2.78 8.33
N ARG A 148 6.46 -3.97 8.84
CA ARG A 148 7.39 -5.11 8.78
C ARG A 148 7.69 -5.50 7.33
N ASN A 149 6.67 -5.60 6.49
CA ASN A 149 6.79 -5.97 5.09
C ASN A 149 7.59 -4.93 4.30
N ALA A 150 7.25 -3.64 4.44
CA ALA A 150 7.96 -2.56 3.78
C ALA A 150 9.43 -2.50 4.23
N VAL A 151 9.71 -2.54 5.55
CA VAL A 151 11.08 -2.50 6.07
C VAL A 151 11.90 -3.70 5.60
N ALA A 152 11.33 -4.91 5.58
CA ALA A 152 12.01 -6.10 5.10
C ALA A 152 12.42 -5.96 3.62
N GLN A 153 11.49 -5.51 2.77
CA GLN A 153 11.79 -5.32 1.35
C GLN A 153 12.80 -4.19 1.11
N ILE A 154 12.65 -3.05 1.78
CA ILE A 154 13.59 -1.92 1.68
C ILE A 154 15.00 -2.35 2.06
N ARG A 155 15.16 -3.10 3.17
CA ARG A 155 16.46 -3.63 3.59
C ARG A 155 17.05 -4.59 2.56
N SER A 156 16.24 -5.46 1.97
CA SER A 156 16.67 -6.38 0.91
C SER A 156 17.14 -5.62 -0.34
N LEU A 157 16.36 -4.63 -0.80
CA LEU A 157 16.65 -3.82 -1.98
C LEU A 157 17.96 -3.01 -1.82
N ILE A 158 18.13 -2.37 -0.66
CA ILE A 158 19.31 -1.55 -0.38
C ILE A 158 20.53 -2.42 -0.06
N GLY A 159 20.36 -3.51 0.70
CA GLY A 159 21.43 -4.45 1.04
C GLY A 159 22.01 -5.20 -0.16
N SER A 160 21.24 -5.32 -1.24
CA SER A 160 21.67 -5.92 -2.52
C SER A 160 22.41 -4.93 -3.43
N ALA A 161 22.59 -3.67 -3.03
CA ALA A 161 23.34 -2.70 -3.82
C ALA A 161 24.86 -3.01 -3.80
N PRO A 162 25.55 -2.98 -4.95
CA PRO A 162 27.00 -3.09 -4.96
C PRO A 162 27.60 -1.98 -4.09
N LYS A 163 28.48 -2.34 -3.16
CA LYS A 163 29.21 -1.36 -2.35
C LYS A 163 29.96 -0.43 -3.29
N ALA A 164 29.82 0.88 -3.10
CA ALA A 164 30.65 1.84 -3.81
C ALA A 164 32.12 1.47 -3.58
N ALA A 165 32.89 1.36 -4.67
CA ALA A 165 34.34 1.23 -4.57
C ALA A 165 34.86 2.45 -3.80
N GLN A 166 35.56 2.20 -2.69
CA GLN A 166 36.30 3.21 -1.95
C GLN A 166 37.54 3.64 -2.73
#